data_AF-A0A2V2U382-F1
#
_entry.id   AF-A0A2V2U382-F1
#
_cell.length_a   1.000
_cell.length_b   1.000
_cell.length_c   1.000
_cell.angle_alpha   90.00
_cell.angle_beta   90.00
_cell.angle_gamma   90.00
#
_symmetry.space_group_name_H-M   'P 1'
#
loop_
_entity.id
_entity.type
_entity.pdbx_description
1 polymer ?
#
loop_
_entity_poly.entity_id
_entity_poly.type
_entity_poly.pdbx_seq_one_letter_code
_entity_poly.pdbx_strand_id
1 'polypeptide(L)'
;MSVDLGRNVPLQIQRQLRKECFFGCALCGSPLLKYAHLVPYDRIQAFLPENMISLCPPHYGKYDNGDLSESYLRDAKRDPHNKLHPQDAFFVESQDLVINVGKSKFINTHRVLVIDDFDLITVSRDNGKYFLLDINFFDKINNLIATVLENSWVSENSVSWTINYSPQKFLSIQNPQRNTTVEITIENTELFVTAMMYYNNYPIRVTRNEVLLNENEIGIEFKNNVLKNYDVAIAAYT
;
A
#
# COMPACT_ATOMS: atom_id res chain seq x y z
N MET A 1 -21.58 -5.28 12.89
CA MET A 1 -20.55 -6.30 13.15
C MET A 1 -20.36 -7.13 11.91
N SER A 2 -19.27 -6.88 11.19
CA SER A 2 -18.43 -7.89 10.57
C SER A 2 -17.23 -7.12 10.03
N VAL A 3 -16.17 -7.05 10.82
CA VAL A 3 -14.84 -7.04 10.22
C VAL A 3 -14.79 -8.33 9.40
N ASP A 4 -14.36 -8.28 8.15
CA ASP A 4 -14.29 -9.45 7.24
C ASP A 4 -13.17 -10.42 7.71
N LEU A 5 -13.31 -10.93 8.92
CA LEU A 5 -12.37 -11.80 9.65
C LEU A 5 -12.45 -13.26 9.17
N GLY A 6 -13.42 -13.60 8.31
CA GLY A 6 -13.67 -14.97 7.85
C GLY A 6 -13.04 -15.33 6.49
N ARG A 7 -12.38 -14.40 5.80
CA ARG A 7 -11.91 -14.58 4.41
C ARG A 7 -10.49 -14.07 4.15
N ASN A 8 -9.64 -14.02 5.18
CA ASN A 8 -8.24 -13.67 4.96
C ASN A 8 -7.54 -14.82 4.23
N VAL A 9 -7.40 -14.64 2.91
CA VAL A 9 -6.61 -15.48 2.02
C VAL A 9 -5.24 -15.71 2.67
N PRO A 10 -4.74 -16.95 2.79
CA PRO A 10 -3.47 -17.20 3.45
C PRO A 10 -2.32 -16.40 2.82
N LEU A 11 -1.38 -15.89 3.62
CA LEU A 11 -0.31 -15.02 3.15
C LEU A 11 0.52 -15.63 1.99
N GLN A 12 0.72 -16.95 2.01
CA GLN A 12 1.41 -17.66 0.92
C GLN A 12 0.63 -17.57 -0.40
N ILE A 13 -0.69 -17.71 -0.35
CA ILE A 13 -1.58 -17.59 -1.51
C ILE A 13 -1.60 -16.13 -1.99
N GLN A 14 -1.66 -15.16 -1.09
CA GLN A 14 -1.55 -13.73 -1.43
C GLN A 14 -0.24 -13.42 -2.16
N ARG A 15 0.90 -13.92 -1.64
CA ARG A 15 2.22 -13.78 -2.27
C ARG A 15 2.26 -14.41 -3.66
N GLN A 16 1.67 -15.60 -3.82
CA GLN A 16 1.59 -16.26 -5.11
C GLN A 16 0.76 -15.43 -6.11
N LEU A 17 -0.46 -15.02 -5.73
CA LEU A 17 -1.35 -14.22 -6.57
C LEU A 17 -0.75 -12.85 -6.94
N ARG A 18 0.04 -12.25 -6.06
CA ARG A 18 0.82 -11.04 -6.37
C ARG A 18 1.84 -11.29 -7.46
N LYS A 19 2.62 -12.37 -7.36
CA LYS A 19 3.64 -12.73 -8.34
C LYS A 19 3.01 -13.06 -9.70
N GLU A 20 1.89 -13.80 -9.71
CA GLU A 20 1.14 -14.12 -10.92
C GLU A 20 0.67 -12.86 -11.68
N CYS A 21 0.28 -11.81 -10.94
CA CYS A 21 -0.16 -10.54 -11.52
C CYS A 21 0.94 -9.46 -11.61
N PHE A 22 2.22 -9.84 -11.47
CA PHE A 22 3.36 -8.92 -11.54
C PHE A 22 3.20 -7.70 -10.60
N PHE A 23 2.79 -7.98 -9.36
CA PHE A 23 2.63 -7.01 -8.26
C PHE A 23 1.63 -5.89 -8.52
N GLY A 24 0.63 -6.13 -9.36
CA GLY A 24 -0.45 -5.18 -9.61
C GLY A 24 -1.81 -5.85 -9.76
N CYS A 25 -2.84 -5.03 -9.74
CA CYS A 25 -4.20 -5.41 -10.08
C CYS A 25 -4.22 -6.02 -11.48
N ALA A 26 -4.86 -7.18 -11.64
CA ALA A 26 -4.94 -7.86 -12.92
C ALA A 26 -5.55 -6.99 -14.05
N LEU A 27 -6.36 -5.97 -13.69
CA LEU A 27 -7.07 -5.12 -14.65
C LEU A 27 -6.41 -3.76 -14.93
N CYS A 28 -5.60 -3.23 -14.01
CA CYS A 28 -5.05 -1.86 -14.17
C CYS A 28 -3.65 -1.64 -13.59
N GLY A 29 -3.01 -2.68 -13.06
CA GLY A 29 -1.63 -2.60 -12.57
C GLY A 29 -1.43 -1.91 -11.22
N SER A 30 -2.50 -1.39 -10.60
CA SER A 30 -2.42 -0.76 -9.27
C SER A 30 -1.79 -1.70 -8.23
N PRO A 31 -0.79 -1.23 -7.46
CA PRO A 31 -0.07 -2.09 -6.53
C PRO A 31 -0.86 -2.44 -5.29
N LEU A 32 -1.97 -1.75 -4.97
CA LEU A 32 -2.75 -2.00 -3.76
C LEU A 32 -3.83 -3.05 -4.05
N LEU A 33 -3.88 -4.15 -3.28
CA LEU A 33 -4.57 -5.38 -3.72
C LEU A 33 -5.55 -5.93 -2.68
N LYS A 34 -6.68 -6.43 -3.20
CA LYS A 34 -7.58 -7.38 -2.57
C LYS A 34 -7.60 -8.65 -3.42
N TYR A 35 -7.97 -9.76 -2.81
CA TYR A 35 -7.99 -11.06 -3.48
C TYR A 35 -9.43 -11.56 -3.57
N ALA A 36 -9.88 -11.84 -4.79
CA ALA A 36 -11.24 -12.31 -5.07
C ALA A 36 -11.22 -13.77 -5.50
N HIS A 37 -12.29 -14.50 -5.18
CA HIS A 37 -12.56 -15.81 -5.76
C HIS A 37 -13.19 -15.63 -7.15
N LEU A 38 -12.82 -16.46 -8.13
CA LEU A 38 -13.45 -16.46 -9.45
C LEU A 38 -14.77 -17.22 -9.42
N VAL A 39 -14.75 -18.44 -8.85
CA VAL A 39 -15.94 -19.19 -8.47
C VAL A 39 -16.16 -18.99 -6.96
N PRO A 40 -17.35 -18.59 -6.52
CA PRO A 40 -17.66 -18.33 -5.11
C PRO A 40 -17.19 -19.42 -4.12
N TYR A 41 -16.71 -18.98 -2.96
CA TYR A 41 -16.13 -19.86 -1.93
C TYR A 41 -17.15 -20.86 -1.36
N ASP A 42 -18.44 -20.54 -1.33
CA ASP A 42 -19.50 -21.47 -0.94
C ASP A 42 -19.54 -22.74 -1.81
N ARG A 43 -19.00 -22.69 -3.04
CA ARG A 43 -18.90 -23.83 -3.95
C ARG A 43 -17.59 -24.61 -3.84
N ILE A 44 -16.45 -23.92 -3.72
CA ILE A 44 -15.10 -24.54 -3.79
C ILE A 44 -14.47 -24.71 -2.40
N GLN A 45 -14.93 -23.96 -1.39
CA GLN A 45 -14.54 -24.00 0.03
C GLN A 45 -13.02 -24.10 0.28
N ALA A 46 -12.21 -23.57 -0.63
CA ALA A 46 -10.76 -23.61 -0.57
C ALA A 46 -10.15 -22.35 -1.21
N PHE A 47 -9.00 -21.94 -0.67
CA PHE A 47 -8.18 -20.87 -1.23
C PHE A 47 -7.23 -21.44 -2.29
N LEU A 48 -7.79 -21.72 -3.46
CA LEU A 48 -7.05 -22.25 -4.62
C LEU A 48 -6.55 -21.09 -5.49
N PRO A 49 -5.23 -20.86 -5.66
CA PRO A 49 -4.71 -19.78 -6.48
C PRO A 49 -5.30 -19.74 -7.90
N GLU A 50 -5.54 -20.90 -8.51
CA GLU A 50 -6.16 -21.05 -9.83
C GLU A 50 -7.61 -20.52 -9.89
N ASN A 51 -8.29 -20.49 -8.75
CA ASN A 51 -9.64 -19.95 -8.59
C ASN A 51 -9.64 -18.56 -7.93
N MET A 52 -8.51 -17.87 -7.91
CA MET A 52 -8.40 -16.56 -7.26
C MET A 52 -7.67 -15.54 -8.13
N ILE A 53 -7.93 -14.26 -7.89
CA ILE A 53 -7.35 -13.15 -8.66
C ILE A 53 -7.03 -11.95 -7.76
N SER A 54 -5.96 -11.22 -8.10
CA SER A 54 -5.57 -9.97 -7.45
C SER A 54 -6.24 -8.77 -8.14
N LEU A 55 -7.02 -7.99 -7.40
CA LEU A 55 -7.71 -6.78 -7.88
C LEU A 55 -7.41 -5.60 -6.95
N CYS A 56 -7.34 -4.38 -7.46
CA CYS A 56 -7.32 -3.21 -6.58
C CYS A 56 -8.69 -2.95 -5.96
N PRO A 57 -8.79 -2.23 -4.83
CA PRO A 57 -10.08 -2.00 -4.17
C PRO A 57 -11.19 -1.42 -5.07
N PRO A 58 -10.92 -0.47 -6.00
CA PRO A 58 -11.94 -0.04 -6.97
C PRO A 58 -12.47 -1.17 -7.87
N HIS A 59 -11.59 -2.03 -8.38
CA HIS A 59 -12.01 -3.17 -9.23
C HIS A 59 -12.61 -4.32 -8.42
N TYR A 60 -12.17 -4.50 -7.17
CA TYR A 60 -12.82 -5.43 -6.25
C TYR A 60 -14.26 -4.99 -5.97
N GLY A 61 -14.52 -3.69 -5.81
CA GLY A 61 -15.89 -3.17 -5.64
C GLY A 61 -16.78 -3.49 -6.84
N LYS A 62 -16.28 -3.34 -8.07
CA LYS A 62 -17.00 -3.77 -9.29
C LYS A 62 -17.26 -5.29 -9.31
N TYR A 63 -16.28 -6.09 -8.89
CA TYR A 63 -16.46 -7.54 -8.73
C TYR A 63 -17.56 -7.86 -7.70
N ASP A 64 -17.53 -7.22 -6.54
CA ASP A 64 -18.48 -7.46 -5.44
C ASP A 64 -19.91 -7.05 -5.82
N ASN A 65 -20.05 -6.01 -6.66
CA ASN A 65 -21.31 -5.59 -7.25
C ASN A 65 -21.81 -6.49 -8.40
N GLY A 66 -21.00 -7.45 -8.87
CA GLY A 66 -21.35 -8.31 -10.01
C GLY A 66 -21.15 -7.66 -11.39
N ASP A 67 -20.44 -6.53 -11.47
CA ASP A 67 -20.20 -5.80 -12.72
C ASP A 67 -19.14 -6.48 -13.62
N LEU A 68 -18.37 -7.43 -13.06
CA LEU A 68 -17.30 -8.14 -13.75
C LEU A 68 -17.65 -9.62 -13.91
N SER A 69 -17.72 -10.10 -15.15
CA SER A 69 -18.01 -11.52 -15.40
C SER A 69 -16.83 -12.42 -15.02
N GLU A 70 -17.12 -13.66 -14.65
CA GLU A 70 -16.09 -14.66 -14.35
C GLU A 70 -15.14 -14.87 -15.55
N SER A 71 -15.69 -14.91 -16.78
CA SER A 71 -14.88 -15.08 -18.00
C SER A 71 -13.88 -13.94 -18.18
N TYR A 72 -14.31 -12.70 -17.96
CA TYR A 72 -13.44 -11.52 -18.05
C TYR A 72 -12.32 -11.56 -17.02
N LEU A 73 -12.63 -11.96 -15.78
CA LEU A 73 -11.63 -12.11 -14.73
C LEU A 73 -10.65 -13.26 -15.01
N ARG A 74 -11.11 -14.37 -15.61
CA ARG A 74 -10.23 -15.46 -16.05
C ARG A 74 -9.26 -15.01 -17.14
N ASP A 75 -9.74 -14.23 -18.10
CA ASP A 75 -8.89 -13.65 -19.14
C ASP A 75 -7.85 -12.70 -18.53
N ALA A 76 -8.27 -11.82 -17.62
CA ALA A 76 -7.36 -10.93 -16.90
C ALA A 76 -6.35 -11.67 -16.02
N LYS A 77 -6.71 -12.80 -15.41
CA LYS A 77 -5.76 -13.62 -14.66
C LYS A 77 -4.69 -14.25 -15.56
N ARG A 78 -5.07 -14.68 -16.77
CA ARG A 78 -4.13 -15.27 -17.75
C ARG A 78 -3.16 -14.22 -18.30
N ASP A 79 -3.69 -13.03 -18.59
CA ASP A 79 -2.96 -11.92 -19.19
C ASP A 79 -3.15 -10.62 -18.38
N PRO A 80 -2.58 -10.55 -17.16
CA PRO A 80 -2.78 -9.41 -16.27
C PRO A 80 -2.10 -8.15 -16.79
N HIS A 81 -2.64 -6.98 -16.42
CA HIS A 81 -2.20 -5.66 -16.89
C HIS A 81 -0.68 -5.50 -16.90
N ASN A 82 0.00 -5.74 -15.77
CA ASN A 82 1.44 -5.54 -15.66
C ASN A 82 2.29 -6.55 -16.47
N LYS A 83 1.72 -7.68 -16.91
CA LYS A 83 2.37 -8.59 -17.86
C LYS A 83 2.39 -7.97 -19.27
N LEU A 84 1.27 -7.37 -19.66
CA LEU A 84 1.09 -6.76 -20.97
C LEU A 84 1.70 -5.35 -21.06
N HIS A 85 1.77 -4.66 -19.92
CA HIS A 85 2.22 -3.28 -19.77
C HIS A 85 3.22 -3.17 -18.61
N PRO A 86 4.42 -3.77 -18.72
CA PRO A 86 5.39 -3.79 -17.63
C PRO A 86 5.86 -2.39 -17.19
N GLN A 87 5.82 -1.40 -18.09
CA GLN A 87 6.15 -0.01 -17.79
C GLN A 87 5.13 0.67 -16.84
N ASP A 88 3.92 0.13 -16.73
CA ASP A 88 2.86 0.66 -15.88
C ASP A 88 2.96 0.17 -14.42
N ALA A 89 3.81 -0.83 -14.16
CA ALA A 89 3.96 -1.45 -12.86
C ALA A 89 4.63 -0.49 -11.85
N PHE A 90 4.22 -0.57 -10.59
CA PHE A 90 4.72 0.29 -9.52
C PHE A 90 6.07 -0.19 -8.99
N PHE A 91 7.13 0.05 -9.75
CA PHE A 91 8.50 -0.23 -9.34
C PHE A 91 9.48 0.78 -9.97
N VAL A 92 10.71 0.75 -9.48
CA VAL A 92 11.84 1.47 -10.07
C VAL A 92 12.96 0.49 -10.38
N GLU A 93 13.54 0.62 -11.57
CA GLU A 93 14.74 -0.13 -11.96
C GLU A 93 16.00 0.56 -11.42
N SER A 94 16.31 0.31 -10.15
CA SER A 94 17.51 0.81 -9.47
C SER A 94 17.96 -0.22 -8.43
N GLN A 95 19.28 -0.34 -8.20
CA GLN A 95 19.80 -1.17 -7.12
C GLN A 95 19.40 -0.62 -5.75
N ASP A 96 19.42 0.71 -5.61
CA ASP A 96 19.10 1.39 -4.36
C ASP A 96 17.60 1.70 -4.27
N LEU A 97 17.05 1.55 -3.06
CA LEU A 97 15.75 2.07 -2.67
C LEU A 97 15.95 3.49 -2.15
N VAL A 98 15.48 4.50 -2.89
CA VAL A 98 15.60 5.92 -2.51
C VAL A 98 14.23 6.46 -2.13
N ILE A 99 14.10 6.94 -0.89
CA ILE A 99 12.86 7.46 -0.31
C ILE A 99 13.10 8.87 0.24
N ASN A 100 12.27 9.81 -0.17
CA ASN A 100 12.30 11.19 0.28
C ASN A 100 11.12 11.46 1.23
N VAL A 101 11.43 12.02 2.40
CA VAL A 101 10.47 12.35 3.46
C VAL A 101 10.93 13.62 4.17
N GLY A 102 10.05 14.61 4.32
CA GLY A 102 10.36 15.81 5.11
C GLY A 102 11.65 16.54 4.69
N LYS A 103 11.90 16.68 3.39
CA LYS A 103 13.12 17.26 2.80
C LYS A 103 14.43 16.50 3.11
N SER A 104 14.33 15.26 3.55
CA SER A 104 15.45 14.35 3.80
C SER A 104 15.40 13.20 2.79
N LYS A 105 16.57 12.72 2.36
CA LYS A 105 16.69 11.60 1.42
C LYS A 105 17.30 10.40 2.11
N PHE A 106 16.61 9.27 2.09
CA PHE A 106 17.06 8.03 2.68
C PHE A 106 17.29 6.98 1.59
N ILE A 107 18.43 6.29 1.67
CA ILE A 107 18.85 5.25 0.74
C ILE A 107 18.92 3.93 1.51
N ASN A 108 18.24 2.91 1.00
CA ASN A 108 18.17 1.56 1.59
C ASN A 108 17.74 1.57 3.06
N THR A 109 16.78 2.45 3.38
CA THR A 109 16.15 2.59 4.69
C THR A 109 14.67 2.23 4.54
N HIS A 110 14.27 1.08 5.07
CA HIS A 110 12.95 0.50 4.77
C HIS A 110 11.85 1.05 5.68
N ARG A 111 12.15 1.26 6.97
CA ARG A 111 11.21 1.77 7.97
C ARG A 111 11.13 3.29 7.82
N VAL A 112 10.09 3.79 7.17
CA VAL A 112 9.98 5.18 6.72
C VAL A 112 9.53 6.10 7.86
N LEU A 113 8.49 5.68 8.59
CA LEU A 113 7.93 6.44 9.70
C LEU A 113 7.61 5.49 10.85
N VAL A 114 8.25 5.72 12.00
CA VAL A 114 8.11 4.92 13.21
C VAL A 114 7.74 5.83 14.37
N ILE A 115 6.69 5.49 15.11
CA ILE A 115 6.27 6.24 16.30
C ILE A 115 6.06 5.24 17.43
N ASP A 116 6.66 5.50 18.60
CA ASP A 116 6.61 4.57 19.75
C ASP A 116 7.01 3.13 19.38
N ASP A 117 8.09 3.01 18.60
CA ASP A 117 8.59 1.75 18.02
C ASP A 117 7.63 1.02 17.08
N PHE A 118 6.47 1.59 16.77
CA PHE A 118 5.48 1.04 15.84
C PHE A 118 5.68 1.55 14.42
N ASP A 119 5.76 0.63 13.46
CA ASP A 119 5.90 0.93 12.03
C ASP A 119 4.58 1.45 11.43
N LEU A 120 4.51 2.76 11.17
CA LEU A 120 3.37 3.37 10.50
C LEU A 120 3.46 3.27 8.99
N ILE A 121 4.67 3.46 8.44
CA ILE A 121 4.93 3.35 7.00
C ILE A 121 6.27 2.63 6.81
N THR A 122 6.23 1.52 6.07
CA THR A 122 7.42 0.79 5.60
C THR A 122 7.33 0.62 4.11
N VAL A 123 8.49 0.73 3.45
CA VAL A 123 8.65 0.41 2.04
C VAL A 123 9.83 -0.53 1.90
N SER A 124 9.58 -1.71 1.33
CA SER A 124 10.60 -2.70 1.02
C SER A 124 10.50 -3.15 -0.44
N ARG A 125 11.32 -4.14 -0.85
CA ARG A 125 11.27 -4.72 -2.19
C ARG A 125 11.15 -6.23 -2.15
N ASP A 126 10.29 -6.79 -2.98
CA ASP A 126 10.33 -8.22 -3.31
C ASP A 126 11.34 -8.46 -4.44
N ASN A 127 12.25 -9.42 -4.24
CA ASN A 127 13.31 -9.79 -5.19
C ASN A 127 14.12 -8.60 -5.74
N GLY A 128 14.29 -7.54 -4.93
CA GLY A 128 15.04 -6.35 -5.31
C GLY A 128 14.38 -5.47 -6.40
N LYS A 129 13.14 -5.76 -6.81
CA LYS A 129 12.44 -5.06 -7.91
C LYS A 129 11.16 -4.37 -7.45
N TYR A 130 10.14 -5.14 -7.09
CA TYR A 130 8.79 -4.61 -6.86
C TYR A 130 8.65 -4.05 -5.45
N PHE A 131 8.10 -2.84 -5.32
CA PHE A 131 7.87 -2.25 -4.01
C PHE A 131 6.80 -3.02 -3.23
N LEU A 132 7.08 -3.26 -1.95
CA LEU A 132 6.12 -3.74 -0.98
C LEU A 132 5.87 -2.64 0.03
N LEU A 133 4.60 -2.32 0.23
CA LEU A 133 4.12 -1.30 1.15
C LEU A 133 3.51 -1.98 2.36
N ASP A 134 3.90 -1.51 3.54
CA ASP A 134 3.19 -1.77 4.79
C ASP A 134 2.80 -0.42 5.41
N ILE A 135 1.51 -0.19 5.60
CA ILE A 135 0.98 1.10 6.06
C ILE A 135 -0.14 0.85 7.06
N ASN A 136 -0.05 1.41 8.25
CA ASN A 136 -1.07 1.28 9.29
C ASN A 136 -1.81 2.60 9.50
N PHE A 137 -3.13 2.57 9.40
CA PHE A 137 -3.97 3.75 9.55
C PHE A 137 -4.77 3.67 10.83
N PHE A 138 -4.56 4.64 11.73
CA PHE A 138 -5.34 4.78 12.96
C PHE A 138 -6.29 5.97 12.89
N ASP A 139 -7.38 5.91 13.64
CA ASP A 139 -8.24 7.06 13.89
C ASP A 139 -7.74 7.92 15.07
N LYS A 140 -8.47 9.00 15.36
CA LYS A 140 -8.12 9.99 16.41
C LYS A 140 -8.21 9.46 17.84
N ILE A 141 -8.80 8.28 18.04
CA ILE A 141 -8.89 7.62 19.34
C ILE A 141 -8.05 6.32 19.35
N ASN A 142 -7.13 6.20 18.38
CA ASN A 142 -6.15 5.13 18.24
C ASN A 142 -6.71 3.73 17.87
N ASN A 143 -7.85 3.66 17.18
CA ASN A 143 -8.30 2.40 16.57
C ASN A 143 -7.64 2.20 15.20
N LEU A 144 -7.14 1.00 14.91
CA LEU A 144 -6.66 0.63 13.58
C LEU A 144 -7.84 0.47 12.61
N ILE A 145 -7.98 1.39 11.66
CA ILE A 145 -9.13 1.45 10.73
C ILE A 145 -8.85 0.88 9.34
N ALA A 146 -7.57 0.80 8.96
CA ALA A 146 -7.12 0.12 7.75
C ALA A 146 -5.64 -0.25 7.85
N THR A 147 -5.24 -1.25 7.06
CA THR A 147 -3.84 -1.64 6.92
C THR A 147 -3.54 -2.03 5.46
N VAL A 148 -2.32 -1.70 5.04
CA VAL A 148 -1.65 -2.30 3.90
C VAL A 148 -0.60 -3.25 4.47
N LEU A 149 -0.62 -4.52 4.06
CA LEU A 149 0.37 -5.52 4.44
C LEU A 149 0.91 -6.21 3.18
N GLU A 150 2.19 -6.00 2.88
CA GLU A 150 2.85 -6.40 1.64
C GLU A 150 1.98 -6.11 0.42
N ASN A 151 1.51 -4.86 0.29
CA ASN A 151 0.57 -4.37 -0.73
C ASN A 151 -0.89 -4.86 -0.62
N SER A 152 -1.22 -5.72 0.36
CA SER A 152 -2.58 -6.23 0.55
C SER A 152 -3.40 -5.27 1.40
N TRP A 153 -4.54 -4.83 0.87
CA TRP A 153 -5.43 -3.86 1.49
C TRP A 153 -6.49 -4.55 2.35
N VAL A 154 -6.59 -4.12 3.61
CA VAL A 154 -7.68 -4.48 4.52
C VAL A 154 -8.18 -3.21 5.18
N SER A 155 -9.49 -3.02 5.24
CA SER A 155 -10.12 -1.87 5.89
C SER A 155 -11.39 -2.27 6.61
N GLU A 156 -11.79 -1.49 7.61
CA GLU A 156 -13.12 -1.61 8.20
C GLU A 156 -14.23 -1.27 7.20
N ASN A 157 -15.30 -2.06 7.18
CA ASN A 157 -16.42 -1.89 6.24
C ASN A 157 -17.21 -0.57 6.45
N SER A 158 -17.13 0.05 7.62
CA SER A 158 -17.80 1.31 7.96
C SER A 158 -17.07 2.57 7.44
N VAL A 159 -15.93 2.39 6.77
CA VAL A 159 -14.98 3.47 6.49
C VAL A 159 -14.83 3.60 4.98
N SER A 160 -15.25 4.74 4.41
CA SER A 160 -15.15 4.99 2.96
C SER A 160 -13.74 5.44 2.59
N TRP A 161 -13.07 4.66 1.74
CA TRP A 161 -11.72 4.93 1.24
C TRP A 161 -11.73 5.19 -0.26
N THR A 162 -11.00 6.22 -0.69
CA THR A 162 -10.74 6.53 -2.09
C THR A 162 -9.30 6.13 -2.40
N ILE A 163 -9.14 5.25 -3.39
CA ILE A 163 -7.83 4.78 -3.83
C ILE A 163 -7.63 5.16 -5.28
N ASN A 164 -6.57 5.92 -5.54
CA ASN A 164 -6.20 6.36 -6.88
C ASN A 164 -4.82 5.82 -7.23
N TYR A 165 -4.68 5.32 -8.46
CA TYR A 165 -3.41 4.90 -9.01
C TYR A 165 -3.24 5.47 -10.41
N SER A 166 -2.14 6.21 -10.61
CA SER A 166 -1.66 6.57 -11.94
C SER A 166 -0.41 5.72 -12.22
N PRO A 167 -0.43 4.88 -13.27
CA PRO A 167 0.67 4.00 -13.63
C PRO A 167 2.06 4.61 -13.48
N GLN A 168 2.97 3.86 -12.85
CA GLN A 168 4.38 4.20 -12.59
C GLN A 168 4.63 5.48 -11.78
N LYS A 169 3.62 6.29 -11.47
CA LYS A 169 3.82 7.66 -11.00
C LYS A 169 3.29 7.91 -9.61
N PHE A 170 2.08 7.45 -9.30
CA PHE A 170 1.37 7.95 -8.13
C PHE A 170 0.39 6.92 -7.57
N LEU A 171 0.47 6.71 -6.26
CA LEU A 171 -0.51 5.98 -5.47
C LEU A 171 -1.04 6.91 -4.37
N SER A 172 -2.35 6.99 -4.22
CA SER A 172 -3.00 7.74 -3.13
C SER A 172 -4.07 6.88 -2.47
N ILE A 173 -4.03 6.85 -1.14
CA ILE A 173 -4.97 6.16 -0.27
C ILE A 173 -5.56 7.22 0.65
N GLN A 174 -6.85 7.49 0.51
CA GLN A 174 -7.48 8.62 1.18
C GLN A 174 -8.77 8.22 1.89
N ASN A 175 -8.98 8.81 3.06
CA ASN A 175 -10.24 8.87 3.74
C ASN A 175 -10.56 10.33 4.10
N PRO A 176 -11.41 11.00 3.29
CA PRO A 176 -11.78 12.39 3.54
C PRO A 176 -12.52 12.60 4.87
N GLN A 177 -13.37 11.65 5.29
CA GLN A 177 -14.16 11.76 6.52
C GLN A 177 -13.30 11.70 7.79
N ARG A 178 -12.19 10.97 7.73
CA ARG A 178 -11.23 10.82 8.83
C ARG A 178 -10.05 11.79 8.71
N ASN A 179 -9.99 12.59 7.65
CA ASN A 179 -8.85 13.45 7.33
C ASN A 179 -7.53 12.65 7.30
N THR A 180 -7.57 11.50 6.63
CA THR A 180 -6.44 10.58 6.55
C THR A 180 -6.03 10.40 5.10
N THR A 181 -4.76 10.57 4.79
CA THR A 181 -4.20 10.40 3.45
C THR A 181 -2.78 9.86 3.53
N VAL A 182 -2.43 8.97 2.62
CA VAL A 182 -1.03 8.63 2.30
C VAL A 182 -0.89 8.68 0.79
N GLU A 183 0.15 9.38 0.33
CA GLU A 183 0.49 9.50 -1.08
C GLU A 183 1.95 9.12 -1.28
N ILE A 184 2.19 8.31 -2.31
CA ILE A 184 3.51 7.87 -2.72
C ILE A 184 3.66 8.20 -4.20
N THR A 185 4.61 9.09 -4.50
CA THR A 185 4.94 9.49 -5.87
C THR A 185 6.31 8.96 -6.25
N ILE A 186 6.47 8.50 -7.49
CA ILE A 186 7.77 8.19 -8.09
C ILE A 186 8.15 9.37 -9.00
N GLU A 187 9.29 10.00 -8.71
CA GLU A 187 9.87 11.07 -9.52
C GLU A 187 11.37 10.79 -9.70
N ASN A 188 11.85 10.77 -10.94
CA ASN A 188 13.27 10.51 -11.26
C ASN A 188 13.84 9.29 -10.53
N THR A 189 13.10 8.17 -10.52
CA THR A 189 13.48 6.92 -9.83
C THR A 189 13.49 6.96 -8.29
N GLU A 190 13.03 8.05 -7.68
CA GLU A 190 12.95 8.19 -6.23
C GLU A 190 11.50 8.21 -5.76
N LEU A 191 11.25 7.60 -4.61
CA LEU A 191 9.95 7.66 -3.94
C LEU A 191 9.86 8.93 -3.11
N PHE A 192 8.68 9.53 -3.09
CA PHE A 192 8.33 10.64 -2.21
C PHE A 192 7.08 10.27 -1.45
N VAL A 193 7.17 10.29 -0.13
CA VAL A 193 6.06 9.93 0.76
C VAL A 193 5.52 11.19 1.41
N THR A 194 4.21 11.40 1.30
CA THR A 194 3.48 12.43 2.05
C THR A 194 2.25 11.83 2.70
N ALA A 195 1.86 12.34 3.86
CA ALA A 195 0.79 11.76 4.64
C ALA A 195 0.13 12.78 5.57
N MET A 196 -1.16 12.58 5.83
CA MET A 196 -1.88 13.12 6.96
C MET A 196 -2.51 11.93 7.67
N MET A 197 -2.08 11.62 8.88
CA MET A 197 -2.56 10.44 9.61
C MET A 197 -2.61 10.70 11.12
N TYR A 198 -3.07 9.72 11.88
CA TYR A 198 -3.11 9.78 13.34
C TYR A 198 -2.40 8.56 13.92
N TYR A 199 -1.82 8.74 15.10
CA TYR A 199 -1.32 7.65 15.95
C TYR A 199 -1.31 8.11 17.40
N ASN A 200 -1.77 7.27 18.34
CA ASN A 200 -1.89 7.60 19.77
C ASN A 200 -2.59 8.95 20.04
N ASN A 201 -3.63 9.26 19.25
CA ASN A 201 -4.41 10.50 19.27
C ASN A 201 -3.69 11.76 18.76
N TYR A 202 -2.43 11.65 18.34
CA TYR A 202 -1.66 12.76 17.79
C TYR A 202 -1.75 12.80 16.26
N PRO A 203 -2.00 13.97 15.66
CA PRO A 203 -1.91 14.13 14.22
C PRO A 203 -0.45 14.05 13.76
N ILE A 204 -0.23 13.37 12.65
CA ILE A 204 1.05 13.29 11.96
C ILE A 204 0.88 13.86 10.56
N ARG A 205 1.70 14.86 10.21
CA ARG A 205 1.70 15.48 8.88
C ARG A 205 3.09 15.33 8.26
N VAL A 206 3.19 14.50 7.23
CA VAL A 206 4.39 14.33 6.40
C VAL A 206 4.19 15.14 5.12
N THR A 207 5.03 16.15 4.92
CA THR A 207 5.06 16.93 3.68
C THR A 207 6.38 16.73 2.93
N ARG A 208 6.51 17.36 1.76
CA ARG A 208 7.80 17.41 1.05
C ARG A 208 8.89 18.18 1.82
N ASN A 209 8.51 19.04 2.78
CA ASN A 209 9.41 19.96 3.46
C ASN A 209 9.74 19.60 4.90
N GLU A 210 8.82 18.91 5.59
CA GLU A 210 8.90 18.65 7.03
C GLU A 210 8.03 17.44 7.41
N VAL A 211 8.31 16.87 8.57
CA VAL A 211 7.44 15.90 9.24
C VAL A 211 7.03 16.47 10.59
N LEU A 212 5.75 16.54 10.86
CA LEU A 212 5.21 17.08 12.09
C LEU A 212 4.48 15.99 12.87
N LEU A 213 4.77 15.90 14.17
CA LEU A 213 4.00 15.16 15.16
C LEU A 213 3.40 16.17 16.14
N ASN A 214 2.08 16.29 16.15
CA ASN A 214 1.36 17.26 16.99
C ASN A 214 1.89 18.70 16.83
N GLU A 215 2.06 19.14 15.59
CA GLU A 215 2.64 20.45 15.19
C GLU A 215 4.12 20.68 15.55
N ASN A 216 4.80 19.72 16.19
CA ASN A 216 6.26 19.77 16.40
C ASN A 216 6.99 19.06 15.26
N GLU A 217 8.00 19.71 14.69
CA GLU A 217 8.82 19.09 13.65
C GLU A 217 9.73 17.99 14.23
N ILE A 218 9.70 16.81 13.61
CA ILE A 218 10.52 15.63 13.95
C ILE A 218 11.46 15.30 12.80
N GLY A 219 12.62 14.69 13.10
CA GLY A 219 13.64 14.37 12.10
C GLY A 219 14.37 15.61 11.53
N ILE A 220 14.37 16.72 12.27
CA ILE A 220 15.01 18.00 11.87
C ILE A 220 16.50 17.79 11.58
N GLU A 221 17.15 16.92 12.34
CA GLU A 221 18.57 16.56 12.22
C GLU A 221 18.93 15.97 10.86
N PHE A 222 17.96 15.41 10.13
CA PHE A 222 18.15 14.80 8.82
C PHE A 222 17.86 15.75 7.66
N LYS A 223 17.23 16.90 7.92
CA LYS A 223 16.72 17.82 6.89
C LYS A 223 17.83 18.30 5.96
N ASN A 224 17.59 18.19 4.65
CA ASN A 224 18.54 18.48 3.57
C ASN A 224 19.77 17.54 3.48
N ASN A 225 19.78 16.41 4.19
CA ASN A 225 20.85 15.42 4.10
C ASN A 225 20.42 14.20 3.26
N VAL A 226 21.46 13.45 2.84
CA VAL A 226 21.32 12.13 2.22
C VAL A 226 21.87 11.09 3.18
N LEU A 227 21.03 10.17 3.62
CA LEU A 227 21.34 9.17 4.64
C LEU A 227 21.27 7.77 4.02
N LYS A 228 22.20 6.89 4.35
CA LYS A 228 22.30 5.56 3.74
C LYS A 228 22.31 4.46 4.80
N ASN A 229 21.54 3.41 4.58
CA ASN A 229 21.48 2.20 5.40
C ASN A 229 21.16 2.49 6.87
N TYR A 230 20.23 3.42 7.12
CA TYR A 230 19.70 3.65 8.45
C TYR A 230 18.66 2.57 8.76
N ASP A 231 18.49 2.25 10.04
CA ASP A 231 17.45 1.31 10.47
C ASP A 231 16.06 1.92 10.29
N VAL A 232 15.92 3.22 10.58
CA VAL A 232 14.69 4.00 10.49
C VAL A 232 14.98 5.36 9.88
N ALA A 233 14.07 5.85 9.01
CA ALA A 233 14.17 7.17 8.42
C ALA A 233 13.73 8.27 9.40
N ILE A 234 12.46 8.26 9.82
CA ILE A 234 11.93 9.19 10.81
C ILE A 234 11.36 8.40 12.00
N ALA A 235 11.91 8.64 13.19
CA ALA A 235 11.46 8.05 14.44
C ALA A 235 11.05 9.15 15.44
N ALA A 236 9.96 8.94 16.17
CA ALA A 236 9.57 9.80 17.29
C ALA A 236 8.77 9.02 18.36
N TYR A 237 8.43 9.69 19.45
CA TYR A 237 7.64 9.15 20.55
C TYR A 237 6.52 10.14 20.90
N THR A 238 5.38 9.62 21.35
CA THR A 238 4.19 10.42 21.72
C THR A 238 4.04 10.71 23.20
#